data_AF-A0A5N7MVW0-F1
#
_entry.id   AF-A0A5N7MVW0-F1
#
_cell.length_a   1.000
_cell.length_b   1.000
_cell.length_c   1.000
_cell.angle_alpha   90.00
_cell.angle_beta   90.00
_cell.angle_gamma   90.00
#
_symmetry.space_group_name_H-M   'P 1'
#
loop_
_entity.id
_entity.type
_entity.pdbx_description
1 polymer ?
#
loop_
_entity_poly.entity_id
_entity_poly.type
_entity_poly.pdbx_seq_one_letter_code
_entity_poly.pdbx_strand_id
1 'polypeptide(L)'
;MRVQKAFAPWKPARCAHHRDGGIRAACRDAGVRLWRYLSIVDDCRRVFDWIERQSEPHELIDGVPVSIMAGARQSHNVATTNIVVALVLSAKTKGCRATSSDTAVRTGQYGVRYPDVVVDCGPPDPSAKEAARPTVVVEVSSPGTLAIDLTDRIDEYQAHEDIQVIMLVEPDVISVKVYRRDVHGLWTTEKYDDVEQSVDLPEVNSSIRLRDVYDTLEPKSRPPR
;
A
#
# COMPACT_ATOMS: atom_id res chain seq x y z
N MET A 1 -34.22 15.22 11.33
CA MET A 1 -33.30 15.43 12.48
C MET A 1 -32.39 14.20 12.57
N ARG A 2 -31.22 14.22 11.90
CA ARG A 2 -30.26 13.10 11.89
C ARG A 2 -29.24 13.33 13.01
N VAL A 3 -29.10 12.36 13.90
CA VAL A 3 -28.12 12.38 14.98
C VAL A 3 -26.76 11.97 14.40
N GLN A 4 -25.83 12.92 14.34
CA GLN A 4 -24.40 12.64 14.18
C GLN A 4 -23.90 11.93 15.45
N LYS A 5 -23.31 10.74 15.31
CA LYS A 5 -22.42 10.20 16.34
C LYS A 5 -20.98 10.47 15.91
N ALA A 6 -20.34 11.41 16.60
CA ALA A 6 -18.90 11.61 16.52
C ALA A 6 -18.20 10.40 17.13
N PHE A 7 -17.30 9.76 16.39
CA PHE A 7 -16.35 8.79 16.93
C PHE A 7 -15.09 9.53 17.37
N ALA A 8 -14.63 9.24 18.59
CA ALA A 8 -13.42 9.82 19.16
C ALA A 8 -12.15 9.28 18.47
N PRO A 9 -11.07 10.08 18.38
CA PRO A 9 -9.81 9.64 17.77
C PRO A 9 -9.15 8.52 18.60
N TRP A 10 -8.73 7.46 17.92
CA TRP A 10 -8.00 6.33 18.49
C TRP A 10 -6.60 6.77 18.94
N LYS A 11 -6.22 6.43 20.18
CA LYS A 11 -4.83 6.50 20.67
C LYS A 11 -4.27 5.07 20.69
N PRO A 12 -3.15 4.78 20.01
CA PRO A 12 -2.53 3.48 20.12
C PRO A 12 -1.97 3.30 21.54
N ALA A 13 -2.41 2.24 22.22
CA ALA A 13 -1.77 1.77 23.44
C ALA A 13 -0.40 1.21 23.06
N ARG A 14 0.68 1.75 23.65
CA ARG A 14 2.03 1.25 23.43
C ARG A 14 2.13 -0.15 24.03
N CYS A 15 2.23 -1.18 23.19
CA CYS A 15 2.67 -2.51 23.62
C CYS A 15 4.20 -2.51 23.63
N ALA A 16 4.80 -2.46 24.82
CA ALA A 16 6.24 -2.63 24.98
C ALA A 16 6.64 -4.09 24.64
N HIS A 17 7.65 -4.25 23.79
CA HIS A 17 8.25 -5.56 23.49
C HIS A 17 8.97 -6.12 24.73
N HIS A 18 8.48 -7.24 25.25
CA HIS A 18 9.22 -8.06 26.21
C HIS A 18 10.05 -9.11 25.46
N ARG A 19 11.33 -9.22 25.83
CA ARG A 19 12.37 -10.03 25.16
C ARG A 19 12.28 -11.55 25.33
N ASP A 20 11.21 -12.07 25.94
CA ASP A 20 11.02 -13.51 26.11
C ASP A 20 9.71 -13.92 25.42
N GLY A 21 9.82 -14.80 24.41
CA GLY A 21 8.79 -15.17 23.45
C GLY A 21 7.51 -15.76 24.03
N GLY A 22 6.64 -14.90 24.58
CA GLY A 22 5.30 -15.25 25.01
C GLY A 22 4.41 -14.03 25.19
N ILE A 23 3.51 -13.79 24.22
CA ILE A 23 2.43 -12.78 24.28
C ILE A 23 1.35 -13.25 25.28
N ARG A 24 1.68 -13.40 26.56
CA ARG A 24 0.74 -13.91 27.57
C ARG A 24 0.49 -13.02 28.78
N ALA A 25 1.09 -11.85 28.88
CA ALA A 25 0.81 -11.01 30.04
C ALA A 25 0.93 -9.51 29.76
N ALA A 26 -0.13 -8.89 29.21
CA ALA A 26 -0.61 -7.56 29.62
C ALA A 26 -1.74 -7.07 28.70
N CYS A 27 -2.98 -7.51 28.93
CA CYS A 27 -4.19 -6.82 28.47
C CYS A 27 -5.35 -7.24 29.40
N ARG A 28 -5.26 -6.85 30.67
CA ARG A 28 -6.39 -6.86 31.60
C ARG A 28 -6.76 -5.42 31.86
N ASP A 29 -7.69 -4.92 31.06
CA ASP A 29 -8.70 -3.90 31.41
C ASP A 29 -9.16 -3.13 30.16
N ALA A 30 -9.90 -3.83 29.31
CA ALA A 30 -10.89 -3.22 28.41
C ALA A 30 -11.98 -4.26 28.19
N GLY A 31 -13.05 -4.14 28.96
CA GLY A 31 -14.17 -5.06 28.93
C GLY A 31 -14.82 -5.14 27.55
N VAL A 32 -15.17 -6.38 27.18
CA VAL A 32 -16.05 -6.81 26.08
C VAL A 32 -15.37 -7.01 24.70
N ARG A 33 -15.32 -8.29 24.29
CA ARG A 33 -15.04 -8.89 22.95
C ARG A 33 -13.61 -9.24 22.48
N LEU A 34 -12.58 -9.25 23.33
CA LEU A 34 -11.24 -9.69 22.86
C LEU A 34 -10.99 -11.21 22.88
N TRP A 35 -11.76 -12.00 23.64
CA TRP A 35 -11.40 -13.40 23.93
C TRP A 35 -11.67 -14.42 22.82
N ARG A 36 -12.36 -14.06 21.73
CA ARG A 36 -12.51 -14.94 20.56
C ARG A 36 -11.43 -14.73 19.49
N TYR A 37 -10.54 -13.75 19.69
CA TYR A 37 -9.60 -13.27 18.68
C TYR A 37 -8.24 -13.97 18.74
N LEU A 38 -7.78 -14.34 19.94
CA LEU A 38 -6.43 -14.87 20.19
C LEU A 38 -6.23 -16.37 19.86
N SER A 39 -7.17 -17.01 19.15
CA SER A 39 -6.98 -18.37 18.60
C SER A 39 -7.00 -18.41 17.06
N ILE A 40 -7.05 -17.23 16.43
CA ILE A 40 -7.05 -17.06 14.96
C ILE A 40 -5.68 -16.58 14.44
N VAL A 41 -4.75 -16.23 15.33
CA VAL A 41 -3.53 -15.44 15.02
C VAL A 41 -2.30 -16.29 14.65
N ASP A 42 -2.44 -17.59 14.38
CA ASP A 42 -1.29 -18.45 14.08
C ASP A 42 -0.95 -18.54 12.57
N ASP A 43 -1.79 -18.01 11.68
CA ASP A 43 -1.59 -18.14 10.22
C ASP A 43 -2.24 -17.00 9.42
N CYS A 44 -1.41 -16.23 8.70
CA CYS A 44 -1.81 -15.20 7.73
C CYS A 44 -2.88 -15.67 6.76
N ARG A 45 -2.78 -16.92 6.30
CA ARG A 45 -3.71 -17.50 5.31
C ARG A 45 -5.13 -17.57 5.87
N ARG A 46 -5.28 -17.94 7.14
CA ARG A 46 -6.59 -18.03 7.80
C ARG A 46 -7.22 -16.66 8.01
N VAL A 47 -6.40 -15.65 8.32
CA VAL A 47 -6.87 -14.27 8.46
C VAL A 47 -7.20 -13.67 7.10
N PHE A 48 -6.40 -13.95 6.08
CA PHE A 48 -6.67 -13.55 4.71
C PHE A 48 -8.00 -14.14 4.18
N ASP A 49 -8.23 -15.44 4.37
CA ASP A 49 -9.51 -16.10 4.05
C ASP A 49 -10.71 -15.46 4.78
N TRP A 50 -10.47 -14.88 5.97
CA TRP A 50 -11.49 -14.14 6.71
C TRP A 50 -11.70 -12.72 6.16
N ILE A 51 -10.62 -12.00 5.80
CA ILE A 51 -10.67 -10.67 5.16
C ILE A 51 -11.48 -10.75 3.87
N GLU A 52 -11.28 -11.79 3.06
CA GLU A 52 -12.01 -12.00 1.81
C GLU A 52 -13.53 -12.17 1.97
N ARG A 53 -14.01 -12.47 3.17
CA ARG A 53 -15.44 -12.63 3.47
C ARG A 53 -16.08 -11.35 4.03
N GLN A 54 -15.29 -10.30 4.25
CA GLN A 54 -15.80 -9.04 4.73
C GLN A 54 -16.35 -8.21 3.56
N SER A 55 -17.36 -7.37 3.84
CA SER A 55 -17.94 -6.49 2.83
C SER A 55 -17.10 -5.25 2.55
N GLU A 56 -16.25 -4.87 3.50
CA GLU A 56 -15.31 -3.76 3.38
C GLU A 56 -13.89 -4.30 3.29
N PRO A 57 -13.00 -3.68 2.52
CA PRO A 57 -11.61 -4.10 2.45
C PRO A 57 -10.89 -3.86 3.78
N HIS A 58 -9.90 -4.71 4.08
CA HIS A 58 -9.08 -4.65 5.28
C HIS A 58 -7.62 -4.93 4.92
N GLU A 59 -6.69 -4.20 5.52
CA GLU A 59 -5.27 -4.57 5.53
C GLU A 59 -4.97 -5.46 6.73
N LEU A 60 -3.92 -6.27 6.66
CA LEU A 60 -3.43 -7.07 7.79
C LEU A 60 -2.08 -6.50 8.26
N ILE A 61 -2.07 -5.93 9.47
CA ILE A 61 -0.90 -5.28 10.07
C ILE A 61 -0.57 -6.01 11.35
N ASP A 62 0.63 -6.62 11.43
CA ASP A 62 1.06 -7.45 12.56
C ASP A 62 0.01 -8.50 12.98
N GLY A 63 -0.67 -9.11 12.00
CA GLY A 63 -1.70 -10.12 12.25
C GLY A 63 -3.04 -9.56 12.72
N VAL A 64 -3.20 -8.24 12.78
CA VAL A 64 -4.46 -7.56 13.12
C VAL A 64 -5.10 -6.98 11.86
N PRO A 65 -6.32 -7.39 11.47
CA PRO A 65 -7.01 -6.79 10.35
C PRO A 65 -7.50 -5.38 10.72
N VAL A 66 -7.16 -4.41 9.89
CA VAL A 66 -7.53 -3.01 10.02
C VAL A 66 -8.41 -2.65 8.83
N SER A 67 -9.64 -2.18 9.11
CA SER A 67 -10.54 -1.72 8.04
C SER A 67 -9.94 -0.50 7.37
N ILE A 68 -9.82 -0.54 6.04
CA ILE A 68 -9.45 0.64 5.27
C ILE A 68 -10.71 1.49 5.06
N MET A 69 -10.66 2.73 5.52
CA MET A 69 -11.81 3.63 5.41
C MET A 69 -11.97 4.13 3.98
N ALA A 70 -13.17 3.94 3.41
CA ALA A 70 -13.60 4.61 2.19
C ALA A 70 -13.66 6.14 2.42
N GLY A 71 -12.66 6.84 1.89
CA GLY A 71 -12.55 8.31 1.99
C GLY A 71 -11.62 8.93 0.96
N ALA A 72 -11.19 8.17 -0.06
CA ALA A 72 -10.31 8.67 -1.11
C ALA A 72 -10.96 9.84 -1.84
N ARG A 73 -10.21 10.95 -1.97
CA ARG A 73 -10.63 12.10 -2.78
C ARG A 73 -10.66 11.70 -4.25
N GLN A 74 -11.41 12.45 -5.06
CA GLN A 74 -11.39 12.26 -6.51
C GLN A 74 -9.96 12.38 -7.09
N SER A 75 -9.12 13.26 -6.55
CA SER A 75 -7.73 13.43 -6.99
C SER A 75 -6.89 12.16 -6.82
N HIS A 76 -7.10 11.42 -5.73
CA HIS A 76 -6.50 10.09 -5.53
C HIS A 76 -6.93 9.13 -6.64
N ASN A 77 -8.24 8.96 -6.84
CA ASN A 77 -8.77 7.97 -7.79
C ASN A 77 -8.35 8.27 -9.24
N VAL A 78 -8.30 9.54 -9.62
CA VAL A 78 -7.83 9.97 -10.95
C VAL A 78 -6.34 9.68 -11.10
N ALA A 79 -5.50 10.06 -10.13
CA ALA A 79 -4.07 9.78 -10.18
C ALA A 79 -3.78 8.27 -10.28
N THR A 80 -4.45 7.44 -9.45
CA THR A 80 -4.35 5.98 -9.51
C THR A 80 -4.70 5.44 -10.90
N THR A 81 -5.82 5.91 -11.47
CA THR A 81 -6.27 5.48 -12.81
C THR A 81 -5.26 5.87 -13.88
N ASN A 82 -4.77 7.10 -13.86
CA ASN A 82 -3.77 7.60 -14.80
C ASN A 82 -2.48 6.79 -14.75
N ILE A 83 -2.02 6.43 -13.54
CA ILE A 83 -0.83 5.60 -13.34
C ILE A 83 -1.02 4.21 -13.92
N VAL A 84 -2.19 3.58 -13.69
CA VAL A 84 -2.50 2.27 -14.30
C VAL A 84 -2.47 2.36 -15.83
N VAL A 85 -3.10 3.39 -16.41
CA VAL A 85 -3.12 3.59 -17.86
C VAL A 85 -1.72 3.79 -18.43
N ALA A 86 -0.87 4.59 -17.76
CA ALA A 86 0.51 4.82 -18.16
C ALA A 86 1.37 3.53 -18.13
N LEU A 87 1.04 2.59 -17.25
CA LEU A 87 1.81 1.35 -17.06
C LEU A 87 1.31 0.18 -17.90
N VAL A 88 0.00 0.06 -18.11
CA VAL A 88 -0.64 -1.20 -18.55
C VAL A 88 -0.15 -1.67 -19.92
N LEU A 89 0.03 -0.77 -20.89
CA LEU A 89 0.41 -1.16 -22.26
C LEU A 89 1.85 -1.67 -22.31
N SER A 90 2.76 -0.93 -21.68
CA SER A 90 4.19 -1.25 -21.66
C SER A 90 4.47 -2.49 -20.82
N ALA A 91 3.87 -2.61 -19.64
CA ALA A 91 4.02 -3.77 -18.76
C ALA A 91 3.59 -5.10 -19.43
N LYS A 92 2.53 -5.06 -20.25
CA LYS A 92 2.07 -6.23 -21.02
C LYS A 92 3.13 -6.79 -21.97
N THR A 93 4.01 -5.95 -22.51
CA THR A 93 5.10 -6.41 -23.41
C THR A 93 6.12 -7.31 -22.70
N LYS A 94 6.21 -7.22 -21.36
CA LYS A 94 7.05 -8.07 -20.50
C LYS A 94 6.26 -9.21 -19.84
N GLY A 95 4.99 -9.37 -20.19
CA GLY A 95 4.09 -10.34 -19.57
C GLY A 95 3.57 -9.93 -18.18
N CYS A 96 3.81 -8.69 -17.77
CA CYS A 96 3.35 -8.16 -16.49
C CYS A 96 1.93 -7.58 -16.59
N ARG A 97 1.26 -7.46 -15.45
CA ARG A 97 -0.11 -6.93 -15.31
C ARG A 97 -0.09 -5.77 -14.34
N ALA A 98 -0.56 -4.61 -14.77
CA ALA A 98 -0.80 -3.47 -13.89
C ALA A 98 -2.27 -3.50 -13.43
N THR A 99 -2.51 -3.50 -12.12
CA THR A 99 -3.85 -3.51 -11.50
C THR A 99 -3.93 -2.44 -10.42
N SER A 100 -5.15 -1.93 -10.18
CA SER A 100 -5.42 -0.99 -9.08
C SER A 100 -6.02 -1.71 -7.87
N SER A 101 -5.76 -1.18 -6.67
CA SER A 101 -6.42 -1.29 -5.33
C SER A 101 -7.10 -2.60 -4.85
N ASP A 102 -7.25 -3.63 -5.68
CA ASP A 102 -7.94 -4.89 -5.40
C ASP A 102 -6.97 -6.08 -5.41
N THR A 103 -5.68 -5.85 -5.65
CA THR A 103 -4.64 -6.90 -5.67
C THR A 103 -3.84 -6.86 -4.38
N ALA A 104 -3.93 -7.93 -3.59
CA ALA A 104 -3.19 -8.03 -2.33
C ALA A 104 -1.69 -8.26 -2.59
N VAL A 105 -0.85 -7.68 -1.73
CA VAL A 105 0.58 -7.96 -1.65
C VAL A 105 0.88 -8.48 -0.25
N ARG A 106 1.34 -9.73 -0.17
CA ARG A 106 1.76 -10.33 1.10
C ARG A 106 3.17 -9.87 1.45
N THR A 107 3.28 -9.00 2.44
CA THR A 107 4.55 -8.40 2.88
C THR A 107 5.28 -9.24 3.94
N GLY A 108 4.64 -10.30 4.46
CA GLY A 108 5.28 -11.26 5.34
C GLY A 108 4.33 -12.29 5.93
N GLN A 109 4.80 -13.02 6.95
CA GLN A 109 4.00 -14.04 7.65
C GLN A 109 2.76 -13.44 8.32
N TYR A 110 2.73 -12.15 8.60
CA TYR A 110 1.61 -11.47 9.27
C TYR A 110 1.20 -10.16 8.59
N GLY A 111 1.69 -9.92 7.36
CA GLY A 111 1.50 -8.68 6.62
C GLY A 111 0.82 -8.92 5.28
N VAL A 112 -0.28 -8.21 5.04
CA VAL A 112 -0.94 -8.12 3.74
C VAL A 112 -1.38 -6.68 3.52
N ARG A 113 -0.95 -6.09 2.40
CA ARG A 113 -1.27 -4.73 1.99
C ARG A 113 -2.04 -4.72 0.67
N TYR A 114 -2.76 -3.64 0.42
CA TYR A 114 -3.47 -3.39 -0.83
C TYR A 114 -2.97 -2.07 -1.42
N PRO A 115 -1.84 -2.07 -2.15
CA PRO A 115 -1.31 -0.86 -2.76
C PRO A 115 -2.30 -0.30 -3.78
N ASP A 116 -2.25 1.01 -4.02
CA ASP A 116 -3.12 1.65 -5.01
C ASP A 116 -2.87 1.16 -6.43
N VAL A 117 -1.61 0.87 -6.78
CA VAL A 117 -1.26 0.19 -8.03
C VAL A 117 -0.21 -0.88 -7.76
N VAL A 118 -0.39 -2.05 -8.38
CA VAL A 118 0.59 -3.13 -8.39
C VAL A 118 0.91 -3.50 -9.84
N VAL A 119 2.19 -3.64 -10.18
CA VAL A 119 2.63 -4.32 -11.40
C VAL A 119 3.17 -5.69 -11.04
N ASP A 120 2.38 -6.71 -11.33
CA ASP A 120 2.70 -8.11 -11.07
C ASP A 120 3.26 -8.76 -12.34
N CYS A 121 4.50 -9.25 -12.25
CA CYS A 121 5.18 -9.95 -13.34
C CYS A 121 5.12 -11.48 -13.19
N GLY A 122 4.45 -11.99 -12.15
CA GLY A 122 4.25 -13.40 -11.87
C GLY A 122 3.55 -14.18 -13.00
N PRO A 123 3.46 -15.52 -12.92
CA PRO A 123 2.57 -16.28 -13.79
C PRO A 123 1.12 -15.79 -13.62
N PRO A 124 0.34 -15.63 -14.72
CA PRO A 124 -1.02 -15.15 -14.63
C PRO A 124 -1.96 -16.21 -14.04
N ASP A 125 -2.83 -15.80 -13.12
CA ASP A 125 -3.93 -16.61 -12.58
C ASP A 125 -5.18 -15.72 -12.48
N PRO A 126 -6.22 -15.93 -13.32
CA PRO A 126 -7.45 -15.14 -13.29
C PRO A 126 -8.24 -15.23 -11.98
N SER A 127 -7.96 -16.23 -11.15
CA SER A 127 -8.63 -16.44 -9.85
C SER A 127 -7.82 -15.90 -8.66
N ALA A 128 -6.56 -15.49 -8.89
CA ALA A 128 -5.71 -14.97 -7.84
C ALA A 128 -6.18 -13.60 -7.37
N LYS A 129 -6.17 -13.43 -6.04
CA LYS A 129 -6.44 -12.16 -5.35
C LYS A 129 -5.17 -11.52 -4.80
N GLU A 130 -4.04 -12.23 -4.88
CA GLU A 130 -2.73 -11.83 -4.42
C GLU A 130 -1.76 -11.81 -5.61
N ALA A 131 -0.89 -10.80 -5.66
CA ALA A 131 0.15 -10.70 -6.68
C ALA A 131 1.15 -11.86 -6.53
N ALA A 132 1.46 -12.54 -7.64
CA ALA A 132 2.35 -13.70 -7.60
C ALA A 132 3.84 -13.31 -7.56
N ARG A 133 4.23 -12.22 -8.23
CA ARG A 133 5.55 -11.57 -8.13
C ARG A 133 5.40 -10.05 -8.30
N PRO A 134 5.01 -9.32 -7.24
CA PRO A 134 4.86 -7.86 -7.30
C PRO A 134 6.24 -7.22 -7.55
N THR A 135 6.38 -6.54 -8.69
CA THR A 135 7.66 -5.94 -9.12
C THR A 135 7.69 -4.43 -8.85
N VAL A 136 6.57 -3.75 -9.09
CA VAL A 136 6.38 -2.33 -8.80
C VAL A 136 5.14 -2.18 -7.94
N VAL A 137 5.23 -1.39 -6.87
CA VAL A 137 4.08 -0.99 -6.04
C VAL A 137 4.01 0.54 -6.00
N VAL A 138 2.79 1.07 -6.05
CA VAL A 138 2.52 2.51 -5.98
C VAL A 138 1.51 2.78 -4.89
N GLU A 139 1.81 3.75 -4.05
CA GLU A 139 0.89 4.32 -3.07
C GLU A 139 0.58 5.77 -3.47
N VAL A 140 -0.70 6.11 -3.51
CA VAL A 140 -1.19 7.46 -3.76
C VAL A 140 -1.67 8.02 -2.43
N SER A 141 -1.05 9.08 -1.95
CA SER A 141 -1.36 9.60 -0.61
C SER A 141 -2.83 10.07 -0.53
N SER A 142 -3.52 9.73 0.56
CA SER A 142 -4.87 10.23 0.84
C SER A 142 -4.89 11.10 2.11
N PRO A 143 -5.89 11.98 2.28
CA PRO A 143 -6.05 12.73 3.53
C PRO A 143 -6.37 11.77 4.67
N GLY A 144 -5.42 11.60 5.60
CA GLY A 144 -5.58 10.71 6.75
C GLY A 144 -4.53 9.61 6.83
N THR A 145 -3.75 9.37 5.77
CA THR A 145 -2.58 8.49 5.87
C THR A 145 -1.56 9.15 6.80
N LEU A 146 -1.30 8.52 7.95
CA LEU A 146 -0.30 9.00 8.89
C LEU A 146 1.09 8.78 8.28
N ALA A 147 2.01 9.72 8.47
CA ALA A 147 3.39 9.57 8.02
C ALA A 147 4.06 8.30 8.59
N ILE A 148 3.64 7.88 9.78
CA ILE A 148 4.07 6.63 10.41
C ILE A 148 3.57 5.42 9.60
N ASP A 149 2.29 5.38 9.23
CA ASP A 149 1.71 4.29 8.41
C ASP A 149 2.40 4.18 7.05
N LEU A 150 2.72 5.31 6.41
CA LEU A 150 3.52 5.28 5.17
C LEU A 150 4.92 4.71 5.38
N THR A 151 5.57 5.02 6.51
CA THR A 151 6.92 4.52 6.79
C THR A 151 6.89 3.00 6.98
N ASP A 152 5.93 2.49 7.76
CA ASP A 152 5.76 1.04 7.99
C ASP A 152 5.47 0.30 6.68
N ARG A 153 4.63 0.85 5.79
CA ARG A 153 4.39 0.31 4.45
C ARG A 153 5.67 0.24 3.61
N ILE A 154 6.48 1.30 3.60
CA ILE A 154 7.75 1.32 2.87
C ILE A 154 8.69 0.24 3.39
N ASP A 155 8.86 0.12 4.71
CA ASP A 155 9.74 -0.87 5.32
C ASP A 155 9.29 -2.31 4.98
N GLU A 156 7.98 -2.58 5.03
CA GLU A 156 7.39 -3.84 4.61
C GLU A 156 7.66 -4.15 3.12
N TYR A 157 7.47 -3.18 2.24
CA TYR A 157 7.74 -3.36 0.81
C TYR A 157 9.24 -3.53 0.53
N GLN A 158 10.11 -2.83 1.25
CA GLN A 158 11.56 -2.97 1.12
C GLN A 158 12.07 -4.35 1.57
N ALA A 159 11.36 -4.99 2.50
CA ALA A 159 11.63 -6.35 2.95
C ALA A 159 11.14 -7.44 1.97
N HIS A 160 10.17 -7.13 1.10
CA HIS A 160 9.67 -8.08 0.11
C HIS A 160 10.70 -8.37 -1.00
N GLU A 161 10.96 -9.65 -1.28
CA GLU A 161 12.05 -10.09 -2.17
C GLU A 161 11.84 -9.68 -3.65
N ASP A 162 10.62 -9.79 -4.16
CA ASP A 162 10.33 -9.46 -5.57
C ASP A 162 10.21 -7.95 -5.85
N ILE A 163 9.87 -7.11 -4.86
CA ILE A 163 9.62 -5.69 -5.11
C ILE A 163 10.94 -4.99 -5.43
N GLN A 164 10.98 -4.36 -6.61
CA GLN A 164 12.13 -3.61 -7.11
C GLN A 164 11.91 -2.10 -7.05
N VAL A 165 10.66 -1.64 -7.17
CA VAL A 165 10.32 -0.22 -7.19
C VAL A 165 9.11 0.05 -6.32
N ILE A 166 9.21 1.06 -5.47
CA ILE A 166 8.11 1.60 -4.67
C ILE A 166 7.94 3.07 -5.05
N MET A 167 6.76 3.45 -5.50
CA MET A 167 6.44 4.84 -5.84
C MET A 167 5.45 5.43 -4.83
N LEU A 168 5.77 6.59 -4.28
CA LEU A 168 4.83 7.39 -3.49
C LEU A 168 4.43 8.63 -4.29
N VAL A 169 3.13 8.77 -4.54
CA VAL A 169 2.57 9.87 -5.34
C VAL A 169 1.67 10.73 -4.45
N GLU A 170 1.90 12.04 -4.45
CA GLU A 170 0.96 13.00 -3.86
C GLU A 170 0.03 13.50 -4.97
N PRO A 171 -1.31 13.35 -4.87
CA PRO A 171 -2.22 13.75 -5.95
C PRO A 171 -2.51 15.26 -5.96
N ASP A 172 -2.37 15.95 -4.83
CA ASP A 172 -2.70 17.38 -4.68
C ASP A 172 -1.47 18.31 -4.89
N VAL A 173 -0.26 17.74 -4.98
CA VAL A 173 1.02 18.45 -5.14
C VAL A 173 1.92 17.65 -6.08
N ILE A 174 2.61 18.32 -7.01
CA ILE A 174 3.58 17.66 -7.91
C ILE A 174 4.73 17.12 -7.06
N SER A 175 4.69 15.81 -6.83
CA SER A 175 5.63 15.08 -5.99
C SER A 175 5.48 13.59 -6.20
N VAL A 176 6.48 13.00 -6.82
CA VAL A 176 6.68 11.56 -6.87
C VAL A 176 8.01 11.25 -6.18
N LYS A 177 7.98 10.35 -5.19
CA LYS A 177 9.19 9.73 -4.64
C LYS A 177 9.27 8.31 -5.12
N VAL A 178 10.46 7.89 -5.53
CA VAL A 178 10.72 6.53 -5.99
C VAL A 178 11.79 5.93 -5.11
N TYR A 179 11.49 4.81 -4.46
CA TYR A 179 12.48 3.95 -3.85
C TYR A 179 12.77 2.83 -4.84
N ARG A 180 14.04 2.63 -5.15
CA ARG A 180 14.48 1.63 -6.14
C ARG A 180 15.53 0.72 -5.55
N ARG A 181 15.35 -0.59 -5.71
CA ARG A 181 16.31 -1.61 -5.35
C ARG A 181 17.33 -1.77 -6.47
N ASP A 182 18.60 -1.71 -6.14
CA ASP A 182 19.68 -1.96 -7.09
C ASP A 182 20.03 -3.47 -7.20
N VAL A 183 20.98 -3.79 -8.08
CA VAL A 183 21.44 -5.17 -8.31
C VAL A 183 22.12 -5.80 -7.09
N HIS A 184 22.51 -5.02 -6.09
CA HIS A 184 23.09 -5.46 -4.83
C HIS A 184 22.06 -5.55 -3.70
N GLY A 185 20.79 -5.25 -3.99
CA GLY A 185 19.70 -5.26 -3.02
C GLY A 185 19.61 -3.99 -2.17
N LEU A 186 20.40 -2.96 -2.46
CA LEU A 186 20.38 -1.68 -1.75
C LEU A 186 19.27 -0.78 -2.30
N TRP A 187 18.66 0.00 -1.41
CA TRP A 187 17.59 0.93 -1.77
C TRP A 187 18.13 2.35 -1.94
N THR A 188 17.83 2.95 -3.10
CA THR A 188 18.08 4.37 -3.38
C THR A 188 16.76 5.13 -3.46
N THR A 189 16.80 6.43 -3.19
CA THR A 189 15.63 7.31 -3.25
C THR A 189 15.81 8.39 -4.31
N GLU A 190 14.84 8.48 -5.21
CA GLU A 190 14.74 9.50 -6.26
C GLU A 190 13.52 10.39 -5.97
N LYS A 191 13.60 11.68 -6.34
CA LYS A 191 12.50 12.63 -6.15
C LYS A 191 12.26 13.39 -7.44
N TYR A 192 10.98 13.47 -7.82
CA TYR A 192 10.48 14.19 -8.97
C TYR A 192 9.43 15.18 -8.50
N ASP A 193 9.63 16.47 -8.79
CA ASP A 193 8.77 17.57 -8.37
C ASP A 193 8.47 18.58 -9.49
N ASP A 194 8.77 18.22 -10.73
CA ASP A 194 8.42 18.95 -11.94
C ASP A 194 7.58 18.06 -12.87
N VAL A 195 6.45 18.59 -13.35
CA VAL A 195 5.47 17.90 -14.20
C VAL A 195 6.06 17.43 -15.54
N GLU A 196 7.12 18.08 -16.01
CA GLU A 196 7.80 17.72 -17.25
C GLU A 196 8.75 16.53 -17.11
N GLN A 197 9.04 16.10 -15.87
CA GLN A 197 9.91 14.95 -15.62
C GLN A 197 9.22 13.62 -15.94
N SER A 198 10.04 12.59 -16.11
CA SER A 198 9.59 11.21 -16.32
C SER A 198 10.35 10.27 -15.39
N VAL A 199 9.64 9.24 -14.92
CA VAL A 199 10.20 8.13 -14.14
C VAL A 199 10.42 6.96 -15.08
N ASP A 200 11.68 6.61 -15.32
CA ASP A 200 12.02 5.40 -16.07
C ASP A 200 11.79 4.15 -15.22
N LEU A 201 11.15 3.13 -15.80
CA LEU A 201 10.80 1.86 -15.14
C LEU A 201 11.23 0.66 -16.01
N PRO A 202 12.55 0.46 -16.21
CA PRO A 202 13.06 -0.67 -17.02
C PRO A 202 12.65 -2.05 -16.47
N GLU A 203 12.35 -2.14 -15.17
CA GLU A 203 11.87 -3.34 -14.49
C GLU A 203 10.57 -3.87 -15.11
N VAL A 204 9.78 -3.00 -15.72
CA VAL A 204 8.50 -3.33 -16.37
C VAL A 204 8.42 -2.82 -17.80
N ASN A 205 9.57 -2.51 -18.41
CA ASN A 205 9.70 -1.97 -19.77
C ASN A 205 8.84 -0.71 -20.00
N SER A 206 8.75 0.17 -19.01
CA SER A 206 7.88 1.36 -19.05
C SER A 206 8.63 2.64 -18.68
N SER A 207 7.96 3.77 -18.91
CA SER A 207 8.32 5.09 -18.40
C SER A 207 7.02 5.84 -18.14
N ILE A 208 6.92 6.52 -17.00
CA ILE A 208 5.74 7.32 -16.64
C ILE A 208 6.13 8.79 -16.66
N ARG A 209 5.46 9.60 -17.48
CA ARG A 209 5.62 11.06 -17.40
C ARG A 209 4.77 11.60 -16.27
N LEU A 210 5.29 12.55 -15.48
CA LEU A 210 4.50 13.15 -14.40
C LEU A 210 3.26 13.88 -14.94
N ARG A 211 3.35 14.50 -16.13
CA ARG A 211 2.17 15.06 -16.81
C ARG A 211 1.03 14.05 -17.02
N ASP A 212 1.36 12.77 -17.24
CA ASP A 212 0.35 11.73 -17.47
C ASP A 212 -0.26 11.31 -16.13
N VAL A 213 0.54 11.22 -15.05
CA VAL A 213 0.06 10.98 -13.68
C VAL A 213 -0.96 12.05 -13.26
N TYR A 214 -0.65 13.31 -13.53
CA TYR A 214 -1.46 14.46 -13.16
C TYR A 214 -2.47 14.89 -14.24
N ASP A 215 -2.65 14.10 -15.29
CA ASP A 215 -3.61 14.45 -16.35
C ASP A 215 -5.02 14.63 -15.75
N THR A 216 -5.72 15.67 -16.20
CA THR A 216 -7.03 16.11 -15.67
C THR A 216 -7.06 16.53 -14.18
N LEU A 217 -5.89 16.67 -13.53
CA LEU A 217 -5.75 17.23 -12.19
C LEU A 217 -5.14 18.64 -12.22
N GLU A 218 -5.40 19.41 -11.16
CA GLU A 218 -4.77 20.72 -10.92
C GLU A 218 -3.88 20.67 -9.66
N PRO A 219 -2.77 19.91 -9.66
CA PRO A 219 -1.89 19.81 -8.52
C PRO A 219 -1.12 21.12 -8.30
N LYS A 220 -0.80 21.42 -7.05
CA LYS A 220 0.07 22.56 -6.73
C LYS A 220 1.52 22.20 -7.07
N SER A 221 2.30 23.16 -7.56
CA SER A 221 3.75 23.02 -7.59
C SER A 221 4.29 22.92 -6.16
N ARG A 222 5.26 22.04 -5.92
CA ARG A 222 5.96 22.01 -4.64
C ARG A 222 6.86 23.25 -4.53
N PRO A 223 6.82 24.01 -3.42
CA PRO A 223 7.74 25.13 -3.23
C PRO A 223 9.20 24.64 -3.25
N PRO A 224 10.14 25.42 -3.80
CA PRO A 224 11.56 25.13 -3.65
C PRO A 224 11.92 25.09 -2.16
N ARG A 225 12.73 24.10 -1.76
CA ARG A 225 13.23 23.94 -0.38
C ARG A 225 14.42 24.84 -0.11
#